data_AF-A0A7Y2QAS3-F1
#
_entry.id   AF-A0A7Y2QAS3-F1
#
_cell.length_a   1.000
_cell.length_b   1.000
_cell.length_c   1.000
_cell.angle_alpha   90.00
_cell.angle_beta   90.00
_cell.angle_gamma   90.00
#
_symmetry.space_group_name_H-M   'P 1'
#
loop_
_entity.id
_entity.type
_entity.pdbx_description
1 polymer ?
#
loop_
_entity_poly.entity_id
_entity_poly.type
_entity_poly.pdbx_seq_one_letter_code
_entity_poly.pdbx_strand_id
1 'polypeptide(L)'
;MSERIAVVGAGAFGTALAAVIALAGRSQVTLVGRDPALMADLKAERLHDAVLPGIELPQALEFSAEPDSIDDADIVLLAMPSQAQADAGLQVCPCPRQE
;
A
#
# COMPACT_ATOMS: atom_id res chain seq x y z
N MET A 1 -11.63 5.55 17.01
CA MET A 1 -10.30 5.04 16.67
C MET A 1 -10.20 5.10 15.15
N SER A 2 -9.13 5.67 14.59
CA SER A 2 -8.91 5.69 13.14
C SER A 2 -8.25 4.37 12.78
N GLU A 3 -8.87 3.59 11.89
CA GLU A 3 -8.32 2.30 11.44
C GLU A 3 -7.04 2.53 10.63
N ARG A 4 -6.04 1.67 10.81
CA ARG A 4 -4.80 1.65 10.03
C ARG A 4 -4.96 0.67 8.88
N ILE A 5 -4.82 1.16 7.65
CA ILE A 5 -5.03 0.39 6.43
C ILE A 5 -3.71 0.32 5.67
N ALA A 6 -3.23 -0.90 5.42
CA ALA A 6 -2.12 -1.15 4.52
C ALA A 6 -2.65 -1.59 3.15
N VAL A 7 -2.24 -0.89 2.09
CA VAL A 7 -2.54 -1.26 0.70
C VAL A 7 -1.28 -1.85 0.08
N VAL A 8 -1.26 -3.16 -0.11
CA VAL A 8 -0.12 -3.88 -0.69
C VAL A 8 -0.27 -3.92 -2.20
N GLY A 9 0.69 -3.28 -2.90
CA GLY A 9 0.74 -3.24 -4.35
C GLY A 9 0.76 -1.81 -4.88
N ALA A 10 1.95 -1.28 -5.16
CA ALA A 10 2.16 0.02 -5.80
C ALA A 10 1.88 0.03 -7.31
N GLY A 11 0.85 -0.68 -7.77
CA GLY A 11 0.36 -0.59 -9.16
C GLY A 11 -0.63 0.56 -9.34
N ALA A 12 -1.21 0.68 -10.54
CA ALA A 12 -2.25 1.68 -10.82
C ALA A 12 -3.43 1.59 -9.83
N PHE A 13 -4.01 0.39 -9.68
CA PHE A 13 -5.17 0.21 -8.82
C PHE A 13 -4.85 0.42 -7.33
N GLY A 14 -3.75 -0.16 -6.82
CA GLY A 14 -3.39 0.01 -5.41
C GLY A 14 -3.02 1.44 -5.05
N THR A 15 -2.32 2.15 -5.93
CA THR A 15 -2.03 3.58 -5.75
C THR A 15 -3.31 4.41 -5.74
N ALA A 16 -4.23 4.17 -6.70
CA ALA A 16 -5.51 4.87 -6.75
C ALA A 16 -6.38 4.59 -5.51
N LEU A 17 -6.45 3.32 -5.09
CA LEU A 17 -7.22 2.91 -3.92
C LEU A 17 -6.68 3.55 -2.65
N ALA A 18 -5.37 3.51 -2.44
CA ALA A 18 -4.73 4.13 -1.28
C ALA A 18 -4.98 5.64 -1.24
N ALA A 19 -4.89 6.31 -2.40
CA ALA A 19 -5.20 7.74 -2.52
C ALA A 19 -6.67 8.04 -2.16
N VAL A 20 -7.63 7.28 -2.67
CA VAL A 20 -9.06 7.48 -2.36
C VAL A 20 -9.35 7.28 -0.88
N ILE A 21 -8.77 6.25 -0.25
CA ILE A 21 -8.96 6.00 1.18
C ILE A 21 -8.34 7.15 2.00
N ALA A 22 -7.14 7.61 1.63
CA ALA A 22 -6.49 8.73 2.30
C ALA A 22 -7.30 10.04 2.15
N LEU A 23 -7.87 10.31 0.97
CA LEU A 23 -8.75 11.47 0.74
C LEU A 23 -10.03 11.43 1.56
N ALA A 24 -10.57 10.24 1.85
CA ALA A 24 -11.75 10.11 2.70
C ALA A 24 -11.48 10.59 4.15
N GLY A 25 -10.21 10.61 4.58
CA GLY A 25 -9.79 11.20 5.86
C GLY A 25 -10.26 10.45 7.10
N ARG A 26 -10.65 9.17 6.97
CA ARG A 26 -11.21 8.35 8.06
C ARG A 26 -10.21 7.37 8.68
N SER A 27 -9.14 7.08 7.94
CA SER A 27 -8.18 6.00 8.23
C SER A 27 -6.77 6.48 7.93
N GLN A 28 -5.78 5.96 8.66
CA GLN A 28 -4.38 6.12 8.28
C GLN A 28 -4.04 5.10 7.20
N VAL A 29 -3.47 5.53 6.09
CA VAL A 29 -3.25 4.66 4.93
C VAL A 29 -1.78 4.62 4.58
N THR A 30 -1.25 3.41 4.42
CA THR A 30 0.12 3.18 3.94
C THR A 30 0.06 2.40 2.64
N LEU A 31 0.62 2.95 1.56
CA LEU A 31 0.89 2.22 0.33
C LEU A 31 2.20 1.44 0.49
N VAL A 32 2.11 0.12 0.35
CA VAL A 32 3.24 -0.79 0.49
C VAL A 32 3.67 -1.28 -0.90
N GLY A 33 4.90 -0.92 -1.27
CA GLY A 33 5.56 -1.36 -2.50
C GLY A 33 6.71 -2.31 -2.20
N ARG A 34 7.25 -2.94 -3.24
CA ARG A 34 8.45 -3.80 -3.13
C ARG A 34 9.76 -3.08 -3.49
N ASP A 35 9.64 -1.93 -4.15
CA ASP A 35 10.77 -1.17 -4.66
C ASP A 35 10.98 0.06 -3.75
N PRO A 36 12.05 0.08 -2.93
CA PRO A 36 12.31 1.18 -2.01
C PRO A 36 12.63 2.49 -2.73
N ALA A 37 13.22 2.45 -3.92
CA ALA A 37 13.47 3.65 -4.70
C ALA A 37 12.15 4.26 -5.16
N LEU A 38 11.27 3.43 -5.73
CA LEU A 38 9.93 3.90 -6.12
C LEU A 38 9.16 4.47 -4.92
N MET A 39 9.15 3.81 -3.77
CA MET A 39 8.42 4.31 -2.60
C MET A 39 9.00 5.63 -2.07
N ALA A 40 10.31 5.82 -2.13
CA ALA A 40 10.95 7.09 -1.79
C ALA A 40 10.56 8.21 -2.77
N ASP A 41 10.58 7.91 -4.07
CA ASP A 41 10.18 8.84 -5.13
C ASP A 41 8.71 9.26 -4.95
N LEU A 42 7.80 8.30 -4.75
CA LEU A 42 6.39 8.60 -4.49
C LEU A 42 6.18 9.45 -3.23
N LYS A 43 6.97 9.21 -2.18
CA LYS A 43 6.91 10.00 -0.94
C LYS A 43 7.37 11.44 -1.14
N ALA A 44 8.40 11.64 -1.98
CA ALA A 44 8.99 12.94 -2.27
C ALA A 44 8.17 13.75 -3.28
N GLU A 45 7.82 13.13 -4.41
CA GLU A 45 7.15 13.79 -5.53
C GLU A 45 5.63 13.81 -5.39
N ARG A 46 5.06 12.89 -4.60
CA ARG A 46 3.60 12.70 -4.48
C ARG A 46 2.93 12.51 -5.85
N LEU A 47 3.64 11.94 -6.80
CA LEU A 47 3.16 11.66 -8.15
C LEU A 47 3.57 10.26 -8.54
N HIS A 48 2.67 9.54 -9.21
CA HIS A 48 2.98 8.22 -9.77
C HIS A 48 2.71 8.22 -11.27
N ASP A 49 3.37 9.11 -12.02
CA ASP A 49 3.03 9.38 -13.42
C ASP A 49 3.06 8.16 -14.34
N ALA A 50 3.87 7.14 -14.01
CA ALA A 50 3.94 5.90 -14.76
C ALA A 50 2.60 5.12 -14.78
N VAL A 51 1.76 5.27 -13.74
CA VAL A 51 0.50 4.49 -13.59
C VAL A 51 -0.73 5.35 -13.29
N LEU A 52 -0.55 6.57 -12.79
CA LEU A 52 -1.57 7.61 -12.61
C LEU A 52 -1.01 8.98 -13.06
N PRO A 53 -0.97 9.26 -14.37
CA PRO A 53 -0.44 10.52 -14.89
C PRO A 53 -1.25 11.73 -14.41
N GLY A 54 -0.56 12.72 -13.84
CA GLY A 54 -1.13 14.00 -13.43
C GLY A 54 -2.00 13.98 -12.17
N ILE A 55 -1.98 12.89 -11.40
CA ILE A 55 -2.72 12.77 -10.13
C ILE A 55 -1.78 12.96 -8.95
N GLU A 56 -1.96 14.05 -8.22
CA GLU A 56 -1.23 14.30 -6.97
C GLU A 56 -1.77 13.40 -5.85
N LEU A 57 -0.86 12.69 -5.19
CA LEU A 57 -1.15 11.77 -4.11
C LEU A 57 -1.36 12.54 -2.80
N PRO A 58 -2.36 12.18 -1.98
CA PRO A 58 -2.69 12.94 -0.78
C PRO A 58 -1.52 13.00 0.21
N GLN A 59 -1.33 14.14 0.88
CA GLN A 59 -0.27 14.31 1.87
C GLN A 59 -0.38 13.34 3.06
N ALA A 60 -1.61 12.95 3.40
CA ALA A 60 -1.90 11.99 4.46
C ALA A 60 -1.61 10.52 4.08
N LEU A 61 -1.30 10.23 2.82
CA LEU A 61 -0.90 8.90 2.39
C LEU A 61 0.55 8.65 2.78
N GLU A 62 0.81 7.56 3.49
CA GLU A 62 2.17 7.11 3.78
C GLU A 62 2.64 6.08 2.75
N PHE A 63 3.95 5.92 2.63
CA PHE A 63 4.59 4.99 1.70
C PHE A 63 5.64 4.18 2.44
N SER A 64 5.68 2.87 2.17
CA SER A 64 6.66 1.95 2.74
C SER A 64 7.08 0.90 1.73
N ALA A 65 8.35 0.52 1.76
CA ALA A 65 8.85 -0.68 1.09
C ALA A 65 9.16 -1.83 2.05
N GLU A 66 9.01 -1.59 3.35
CA GLU A 66 9.31 -2.57 4.39
C GLU A 66 8.08 -3.46 4.62
N PRO A 67 8.24 -4.80 4.62
CA PRO A 67 7.13 -5.72 4.86
C PRO A 67 6.51 -5.51 6.25
N ASP A 68 7.32 -5.20 7.27
CA ASP A 68 6.88 -4.97 8.65
C ASP A 68 5.88 -3.80 8.80
N SER A 69 5.71 -2.96 7.76
CA SER A 69 4.73 -1.86 7.77
C SER A 69 3.27 -2.31 7.82
N ILE A 70 3.01 -3.60 7.62
CA ILE A 70 1.68 -4.21 7.73
C ILE A 70 1.35 -4.72 9.13
N ASP A 71 2.34 -4.90 10.01
CA ASP A 71 2.17 -5.53 11.33
C ASP A 71 1.26 -4.70 12.25
N ASP A 72 1.24 -3.39 12.03
CA ASP A 72 0.45 -2.43 12.79
C ASP A 72 -0.90 -2.10 12.12
N ALA A 73 -1.18 -2.68 10.94
CA ALA A 73 -2.41 -2.44 10.19
C ALA A 73 -3.59 -3.27 10.74
N ASP A 74 -4.74 -2.62 10.92
CA ASP A 74 -6.00 -3.29 11.26
C ASP A 74 -6.61 -4.00 10.04
N ILE A 75 -6.35 -3.46 8.84
CA ILE A 75 -6.85 -3.96 7.57
C ILE A 75 -5.70 -3.99 6.55
N VAL A 76 -5.51 -5.14 5.88
CA VAL A 76 -4.57 -5.28 4.77
C VAL A 76 -5.33 -5.54 3.47
N LEU A 77 -5.10 -4.70 2.46
CA LEU A 77 -5.72 -4.78 1.13
C LEU A 77 -4.66 -5.22 0.10
N LEU A 78 -4.83 -6.40 -0.48
CA LEU A 78 -3.96 -6.92 -1.54
C LEU A 78 -4.43 -6.39 -2.91
N ALA A 79 -3.83 -5.30 -3.39
CA ALA A 79 -4.22 -4.59 -4.60
C ALA A 79 -3.30 -4.90 -5.79
N MET A 80 -3.16 -6.19 -6.10
CA MET A 80 -2.27 -6.71 -7.16
C MET A 80 -2.93 -7.87 -7.93
N PRO A 81 -2.42 -8.24 -9.13
CA PRO A 81 -2.94 -9.37 -9.90
C PRO A 81 -2.98 -10.65 -9.06
N SER A 82 -4.01 -11.50 -9.26
CA SER A 82 -4.20 -12.72 -8.47
C SER A 82 -3.00 -13.67 -8.50
N GLN A 83 -2.22 -13.70 -9.59
CA GLN A 83 -1.01 -14.52 -9.65
C GLN A 83 0.08 -14.07 -8.65
N ALA A 84 0.11 -12.79 -8.30
CA ALA A 84 1.07 -12.23 -7.33
C ALA A 84 0.56 -12.30 -5.88
N GLN A 85 -0.73 -12.65 -5.67
CA GLN A 85 -1.33 -12.67 -4.34
C GLN A 85 -0.75 -13.76 -3.42
N ALA A 86 -0.40 -14.92 -3.97
CA ALA A 86 0.18 -16.01 -3.20
C ALA A 86 1.56 -15.66 -2.61
N ASP A 87 2.40 -14.96 -3.39
CA ASP A 87 3.76 -14.57 -2.97
C ASP A 87 3.72 -13.52 -1.85
N ALA A 88 2.93 -12.46 -2.02
CA ALA A 88 2.83 -11.45 -0.95
C ALA A 88 2.07 -11.98 0.28
N GLY A 89 1.16 -12.94 0.12
CA GLY A 89 0.47 -13.57 1.25
C GLY A 89 1.44 -14.22 2.25
N LEU A 90 2.58 -14.72 1.79
CA LEU A 90 3.63 -15.26 2.65
C LEU A 90 4.34 -14.18 3.47
N GLN A 91 4.35 -12.94 2.97
CA GLN A 91 4.97 -11.78 3.63
C GLN A 91 4.00 -11.12 4.62
N VAL A 92 2.68 -11.21 4.34
CA VAL A 92 1.63 -10.56 5.13
C VAL A 92 1.24 -11.32 6.39
N CYS A 93 1.52 -12.62 6.42
CA CYS A 93 1.36 -13.43 7.61
C CYS A 93 2.24 -14.68 7.46
N PRO A 94 3.18 -14.98 8.38
CA PRO A 94 3.67 -16.33 8.50
C PRO A 94 2.48 -17.18 8.94
N CYS A 95 1.81 -17.80 7.97
CA CYS A 95 0.67 -18.66 8.24
C CYS A 95 1.07 -19.67 9.33
N PRO A 96 0.45 -19.67 10.53
CA PRO A 96 0.60 -20.80 11.41
C PRO A 96 0.06 -21.99 10.63
N ARG A 97 0.95 -22.95 10.36
CA ARG A 97 0.64 -24.21 9.69
C ARG A 97 -0.59 -24.76 10.42
N GLN A 98 -1.75 -24.74 9.77
CA GLN A 98 -2.94 -25.39 10.30
C GLN A 98 -2.61 -26.89 10.36
N GLU A 99 -2.47 -27.42 11.57
CA GLU A 99 -2.39 -28.86 11.83
C GLU A 99 -3.74 -29.54 11.63
#